data_AF-A0A074VBD6-F1
#
_entry.id   AF-A0A074VBD6-F1
#
_cell.length_a   1.000
_cell.length_b   1.000
_cell.length_c   1.000
_cell.angle_alpha   90.00
_cell.angle_beta   90.00
_cell.angle_gamma   90.00
#
_symmetry.space_group_name_H-M   'P 1'
#
loop_
_entity.id
_entity.type
_entity.pdbx_description
1 polymer ?
#
loop_
_entity_poly.entity_id
_entity_poly.type
_entity_poly.pdbx_seq_one_letter_code
_entity_poly.pdbx_strand_id
1 'polypeptide(L)'
;MVQDVRKKSAARSKQTTRRWLRDSKATIVYRNVKEDHVRHFPELFKQALDHYNKTDPDASYEYAPAASPSPSAPKRVFDVKCKFSLKGQKGIEVKRGSKHAFNFTIDDKPYTAENLTNNPPHRQNWQSIDVCPVPSSPEIGSTSTVELVVAHLTETASRSAKSFLKAMHDRPLLVEPSTEPDVDQPCIFSYGECWRKTLNCVDIHAAILRSDSKGTVYRTDDSHRPIRTDVEFLWSLALLQTVGGTKAFTQVPHFVENIPVKTLSKHSQVPGLLRNDINTAQEAEASANFGPTGCSVDLHIDFGMHVLSTVFDSCIKLWALYPPTPSNLDLLFEVSGREQKLEQLHGKLEGGVFAITTGGTTIHLPPGWLHATYNVEGGFLVGTAWENYQDLAVLLDLFLREADAHPEDAEYSMVIRICEKAIEHNVQPNGLLQTICPLWEAITKVDCTRKKQDRFPTSVWRKFEQQAGGKKAKCPGCNQDFSLHKPSVLTEI
;
A
#
# COMPACT_ATOMS: atom_id res chain seq x y z
N MET A 1 40.99 27.06 40.22
CA MET A 1 40.10 26.52 41.27
C MET A 1 38.59 26.64 40.97
N VAL A 2 38.12 27.64 40.20
CA VAL A 2 36.67 27.85 39.92
C VAL A 2 36.09 26.96 38.81
N GLN A 3 36.91 26.50 37.84
CA GLN A 3 36.45 25.59 36.77
C GLN A 3 36.23 24.14 37.23
N ASP A 4 36.87 23.73 38.33
CA ASP A 4 36.80 22.34 38.82
C ASP A 4 35.55 22.07 39.67
N VAL A 5 34.98 23.12 40.28
CA VAL A 5 33.73 23.06 41.04
C VAL A 5 32.51 22.91 40.11
N ARG A 6 32.54 23.51 38.91
CA ARG A 6 31.45 23.36 37.91
C ARG A 6 31.40 21.96 37.29
N LYS A 7 32.54 21.32 37.02
CA LYS A 7 32.58 19.93 36.54
C LYS A 7 32.10 18.92 37.60
N LYS A 8 32.48 19.12 38.89
CA LYS A 8 31.98 18.29 39.99
C LYS A 8 30.48 18.48 40.28
N SER A 9 29.94 19.68 40.08
CA SER A 9 28.48 19.96 40.19
C SER A 9 27.66 19.29 39.07
N ALA A 10 28.13 19.37 37.82
CA ALA A 10 27.45 18.71 36.69
C ALA A 10 27.52 17.16 36.78
N ALA A 11 28.63 16.61 37.26
CA ALA A 11 28.77 15.17 37.49
C ALA A 11 27.90 14.69 38.67
N ARG A 12 27.81 15.43 39.78
CA ARG A 12 26.89 15.13 40.89
C ARG A 12 25.42 15.22 40.48
N SER A 13 25.04 16.22 39.67
CA SER A 13 23.68 16.34 39.12
C SER A 13 23.31 15.10 38.29
N LYS A 14 24.15 14.70 37.32
CA LYS A 14 23.92 13.50 36.49
C LYS A 14 23.90 12.19 37.29
N GLN A 15 24.72 12.07 38.32
CA GLN A 15 24.78 10.86 39.17
C GLN A 15 23.58 10.77 40.13
N THR A 16 23.02 11.91 40.55
CA THR A 16 21.82 11.95 41.39
C THR A 16 20.58 11.56 40.57
N THR A 17 20.39 12.13 39.36
CA THR A 17 19.23 11.80 38.51
C THR A 17 19.20 10.32 38.10
N ARG A 18 20.34 9.70 37.83
CA ARG A 18 20.43 8.25 37.50
C ARG A 18 20.04 7.35 38.67
N ARG A 19 20.22 7.77 39.93
CA ARG A 19 19.87 6.98 41.12
C ARG A 19 18.37 7.00 41.41
N TRP A 20 17.68 8.09 41.07
CA TRP A 20 16.23 8.24 41.26
C TRP A 20 15.41 7.39 40.27
N LEU A 21 15.90 7.20 39.04
CA LEU A 21 15.15 6.52 37.98
C LEU A 21 15.16 4.98 38.08
N ARG A 22 15.94 4.37 38.98
CA ARG A 22 16.07 2.89 39.05
C ARG A 22 14.77 2.17 39.40
N ASP A 23 13.87 2.82 40.14
CA ASP A 23 12.58 2.27 40.57
C ASP A 23 11.41 3.24 40.28
N SER A 24 11.62 4.22 39.40
CA SER A 24 10.60 5.25 39.12
C SER A 24 9.55 4.73 38.15
N LYS A 25 8.31 4.61 38.64
CA LYS A 25 7.12 4.54 37.78
C LYS A 25 6.72 5.95 37.37
N ALA A 26 6.59 6.19 36.08
CA ALA A 26 5.97 7.38 35.54
C ALA A 26 4.45 7.21 35.50
N THR A 27 3.73 8.31 35.63
CA THR A 27 2.29 8.37 35.37
C THR A 27 2.01 9.53 34.45
N ILE A 28 1.37 9.27 33.31
CA ILE A 28 0.89 10.29 32.39
C ILE A 28 -0.63 10.31 32.50
N VAL A 29 -1.20 11.51 32.64
CA VAL A 29 -2.66 11.71 32.64
C VAL A 29 -3.04 12.53 31.43
N TYR A 30 -3.81 11.91 30.54
CA TYR A 30 -4.45 12.55 29.40
C TYR A 30 -5.81 13.06 29.84
N ARG A 31 -6.05 14.36 29.72
CA ARG A 31 -7.30 14.98 30.18
C ARG A 31 -8.30 15.13 29.03
N ASN A 32 -9.58 15.05 29.37
CA ASN A 32 -10.70 15.28 28.44
C ASN A 32 -10.74 14.35 27.21
N VAL A 33 -10.38 13.08 27.38
CA VAL A 33 -10.50 12.02 26.37
C VAL A 33 -11.98 11.67 26.15
N LYS A 34 -12.43 11.57 24.91
CA LYS A 34 -13.81 11.16 24.60
C LYS A 34 -14.04 9.70 25.01
N GLU A 35 -15.27 9.38 25.44
CA GLU A 35 -15.66 8.03 25.92
C GLU A 35 -15.27 6.90 24.97
N ASP A 36 -15.53 7.07 23.68
CA ASP A 36 -15.24 6.12 22.59
C ASP A 36 -13.74 5.91 22.37
N HIS A 37 -12.90 6.86 22.78
CA HIS A 37 -11.45 6.78 22.65
C HIS A 37 -10.77 6.12 23.87
N VAL A 38 -11.45 6.02 25.02
CA VAL A 38 -10.88 5.47 26.26
C VAL A 38 -10.42 4.02 26.06
N ARG A 39 -11.21 3.19 25.36
CA ARG A 39 -10.92 1.77 25.15
C ARG A 39 -9.75 1.50 24.19
N HIS A 40 -9.47 2.43 23.28
CA HIS A 40 -8.37 2.32 22.31
C HIS A 40 -7.05 2.88 22.87
N PHE A 41 -7.11 3.55 24.02
CA PHE A 41 -6.00 4.28 24.59
C PHE A 41 -4.81 3.38 25.02
N PRO A 42 -5.03 2.20 25.64
CA PRO A 42 -3.92 1.32 26.02
C PRO A 42 -3.04 0.90 24.84
N GLU A 43 -3.69 0.56 23.73
CA GLU A 43 -3.03 0.11 22.50
C GLU A 43 -2.24 1.26 21.85
N LEU A 44 -2.85 2.44 21.71
CA LEU A 44 -2.16 3.63 21.20
C LEU A 44 -0.96 4.03 22.09
N PHE A 45 -1.08 3.88 23.41
CA PHE A 45 0.00 4.16 24.34
C PHE A 45 1.12 3.12 24.24
N LYS A 46 0.78 1.84 24.18
CA LYS A 46 1.73 0.73 23.99
C LYS A 46 2.50 0.91 22.67
N GLN A 47 1.79 1.18 21.58
CA GLN A 47 2.38 1.47 20.27
C GLN A 47 3.30 2.69 20.31
N ALA A 48 2.93 3.75 21.03
CA ALA A 48 3.81 4.89 21.23
C ALA A 48 5.09 4.50 21.97
N LEU A 49 5.02 3.65 23.02
CA LEU A 49 6.21 3.16 23.71
C LEU A 49 7.06 2.25 22.81
N ASP A 50 6.44 1.32 22.07
CA ASP A 50 7.10 0.39 21.15
C ASP A 50 7.81 1.12 20.01
N HIS A 51 7.20 2.16 19.44
CA HIS A 51 7.82 3.03 18.43
C HIS A 51 9.16 3.63 18.90
N TYR A 52 9.32 3.82 20.22
CA TYR A 52 10.55 4.32 20.83
C TYR A 52 11.47 3.22 21.36
N ASN A 53 11.28 1.95 20.97
CA ASN A 53 11.94 0.76 21.53
C ASN A 53 11.81 0.65 23.06
N LYS A 54 10.66 1.05 23.58
CA LYS A 54 10.37 1.05 25.02
C LYS A 54 9.25 0.06 25.28
N THR A 55 9.54 -1.19 25.55
CA THR A 55 8.51 -2.11 26.05
C THR A 55 8.45 -2.00 27.57
N ASP A 56 7.24 -1.90 28.12
CA ASP A 56 7.02 -2.05 29.56
C ASP A 56 5.89 -3.05 29.83
N PRO A 57 6.22 -4.28 30.23
CA PRO A 57 5.21 -5.30 30.52
C PRO A 57 4.36 -4.96 31.75
N ASP A 58 4.82 -4.03 32.59
CA ASP A 58 4.11 -3.61 33.81
C ASP A 58 3.23 -2.36 33.59
N ALA A 59 3.01 -1.95 32.33
CA ALA A 59 2.19 -0.79 32.02
C ALA A 59 0.73 -1.04 32.43
N SER A 60 0.12 -0.08 33.12
CA SER A 60 -1.27 -0.16 33.58
C SER A 60 -2.07 1.07 33.17
N TYR A 61 -3.34 0.87 32.88
CA TYR A 61 -4.23 1.88 32.30
C TYR A 61 -5.47 2.04 33.16
N GLU A 62 -5.77 3.26 33.57
CA GLU A 62 -6.96 3.59 34.38
C GLU A 62 -7.69 4.77 33.72
N TYR A 63 -9.00 4.87 33.89
CA TYR A 63 -9.78 6.05 33.46
C TYR A 63 -10.77 6.50 34.52
N ALA A 64 -11.12 7.79 34.51
CA ALA A 64 -12.15 8.36 35.38
C ALA A 64 -12.90 9.49 34.67
N PRO A 65 -14.16 9.81 35.05
CA PRO A 65 -14.82 11.01 34.54
C PRO A 65 -13.96 12.26 34.81
N ALA A 66 -13.86 13.16 33.82
CA ALA A 66 -12.99 14.33 33.93
C ALA A 66 -13.37 15.20 35.14
N ALA A 67 -12.37 15.65 35.92
CA ALA A 67 -12.60 16.36 37.19
C ALA A 67 -13.29 17.73 37.02
N SER A 68 -13.25 18.32 35.83
CA SER A 68 -13.89 19.60 35.50
C SER A 68 -14.14 19.65 33.99
N PRO A 69 -15.26 19.07 33.52
CA PRO A 69 -15.65 19.27 32.13
C PRO A 69 -15.87 20.78 31.94
N SER A 70 -15.21 21.38 30.95
CA SER A 70 -15.55 22.73 30.50
C SER A 70 -17.08 22.81 30.30
N PRO A 71 -17.75 23.92 30.61
CA PRO A 71 -19.18 24.10 30.28
C PRO A 71 -19.49 23.87 28.79
N SER A 72 -18.48 23.99 27.92
CA SER A 72 -18.54 23.71 26.49
C SER A 72 -18.09 22.31 26.08
N ALA A 73 -17.63 21.47 27.01
CA ALA A 73 -17.16 20.13 26.70
C ALA A 73 -18.33 19.20 26.36
N PRO A 74 -18.15 18.27 25.40
CA PRO A 74 -19.15 17.26 25.10
C PRO A 74 -19.47 16.43 26.35
N LYS A 75 -20.73 15.99 26.47
CA LYS A 75 -21.33 15.42 27.70
C LYS A 75 -20.65 14.19 28.32
N ARG A 76 -19.55 13.67 27.76
CA ARG A 76 -18.85 12.46 28.23
C ARG A 76 -17.36 12.50 27.89
N VAL A 77 -16.59 13.18 28.74
CA VAL A 77 -15.13 13.23 28.67
C VAL A 77 -14.51 12.62 29.94
N PHE A 78 -13.40 11.92 29.75
CA PHE A 78 -12.71 11.14 30.77
C PHE A 78 -11.25 11.57 30.84
N ASP A 79 -10.65 11.44 32.02
CA ASP A 79 -9.20 11.48 32.16
C ASP A 79 -8.68 10.04 32.05
N VAL A 80 -7.61 9.81 31.29
CA VAL A 80 -6.95 8.51 31.13
C VAL A 80 -5.56 8.57 31.73
N LYS A 81 -5.23 7.59 32.56
CA LYS A 81 -3.99 7.51 33.33
C LYS A 81 -3.20 6.29 32.91
N CYS A 82 -1.99 6.51 32.42
CA CYS A 82 -1.06 5.47 32.01
C CYS A 82 0.11 5.43 33.00
N LYS A 83 0.32 4.30 33.67
CA LYS A 83 1.50 4.08 34.52
C LYS A 83 2.48 3.17 33.78
N PHE A 84 3.76 3.50 33.80
CA PHE A 84 4.81 2.70 33.17
C PHE A 84 6.16 2.88 33.86
N SER A 85 7.06 1.93 33.69
CA SER A 85 8.41 1.85 34.23
C SER A 85 9.38 2.65 33.38
N LEU A 86 10.17 3.51 34.02
CA LEU A 86 11.30 4.20 33.37
C LEU A 86 12.60 3.37 33.40
N LYS A 87 12.56 2.15 33.96
CA LYS A 87 13.73 1.30 34.13
C LYS A 87 14.25 0.82 32.77
N GLY A 88 15.55 1.03 32.51
CA GLY A 88 16.21 0.53 31.30
C GLY A 88 16.07 1.40 30.04
N GLN A 89 15.27 2.47 30.09
CA GLN A 89 14.99 3.31 28.92
C GLN A 89 16.17 4.25 28.59
N LYS A 90 16.88 3.98 27.48
CA LYS A 90 17.93 4.86 26.95
C LYS A 90 17.29 6.00 26.14
N GLY A 91 17.91 7.19 26.15
CA GLY A 91 17.48 8.33 25.31
C GLY A 91 16.38 9.24 25.88
N ILE A 92 15.83 8.95 27.06
CA ILE A 92 14.91 9.89 27.73
C ILE A 92 15.72 10.86 28.60
N GLU A 93 15.74 12.14 28.25
CA GLU A 93 16.28 13.17 29.13
C GLU A 93 15.18 13.66 30.09
N VAL A 94 15.20 13.17 31.33
CA VAL A 94 14.26 13.61 32.37
C VAL A 94 14.87 14.79 33.14
N LYS A 95 14.23 15.95 33.06
CA LYS A 95 14.55 17.14 33.87
C LYS A 95 13.44 17.35 34.89
N ARG A 96 13.82 17.63 36.14
CA ARG A 96 12.83 18.01 37.15
C ARG A 96 12.23 19.35 36.78
N GLY A 97 10.94 19.37 36.46
CA GLY A 97 10.21 20.59 36.13
C GLY A 97 9.77 21.34 37.39
N SER A 98 9.17 20.62 38.36
CA SER A 98 8.74 21.18 39.64
C SER A 98 8.86 20.15 40.78
N LYS A 99 8.35 20.47 41.98
CA LYS A 99 8.25 19.52 43.10
C LYS A 99 7.38 18.30 42.72
N HIS A 100 6.41 18.50 41.81
CA HIS A 100 5.38 17.53 41.43
C HIS A 100 5.31 17.29 39.92
N ALA A 101 6.34 17.65 39.16
CA ALA A 101 6.36 17.39 37.73
C ALA A 101 7.78 17.14 37.23
N PHE A 102 7.88 16.26 36.23
CA PHE A 102 9.08 16.01 35.47
C PHE A 102 8.79 16.32 34.01
N ASN A 103 9.68 17.12 33.43
CA ASN A 103 9.67 17.37 32.00
C ASN A 103 10.59 16.33 31.38
N PHE A 104 10.15 15.69 30.32
CA PHE A 104 10.99 14.79 29.55
C PHE A 104 10.83 15.09 28.07
N THR A 105 11.90 14.87 27.31
CA THR A 105 11.87 15.00 25.86
C THR A 105 11.89 13.62 25.20
N ILE A 106 11.10 13.48 24.16
CA ILE A 106 11.18 12.36 23.20
C ILE A 106 11.32 13.02 21.83
N ASP A 107 12.44 12.76 21.13
CA ASP A 107 12.80 13.37 19.84
C ASP A 107 12.60 14.89 19.80
N ASP A 108 13.23 15.58 20.76
CA ASP A 108 13.16 17.04 20.92
C ASP A 108 11.76 17.64 21.17
N LYS A 109 10.71 16.81 21.33
CA LYS A 109 9.39 17.25 21.76
C LYS A 109 9.26 17.21 23.29
N PRO A 110 8.90 18.32 23.95
CA PRO A 110 8.77 18.36 25.40
C PRO A 110 7.43 17.79 25.87
N TYR A 111 7.47 16.95 26.89
CA TYR A 111 6.33 16.41 27.60
C TYR A 111 6.47 16.72 29.09
N THR A 112 5.37 16.98 29.77
CA THR A 112 5.33 17.20 31.22
C THR A 112 4.51 16.08 31.85
N ALA A 113 5.15 15.23 32.66
CA ALA A 113 4.48 14.28 33.52
C ALA A 113 4.37 14.86 34.92
N GLU A 114 3.16 14.85 35.49
CA GLU A 114 2.97 15.21 36.89
C GLU A 114 3.29 13.98 37.78
N ASN A 115 4.17 14.18 38.77
CA ASN A 115 4.43 13.20 39.81
C ASN A 115 3.25 13.19 40.81
N LEU A 116 2.29 12.31 40.52
CA LEU A 116 1.07 12.15 41.30
C LEU A 116 1.24 11.32 42.58
N THR A 117 2.45 10.87 42.92
CA THR A 117 2.65 10.03 44.12
C THR A 117 2.33 10.73 45.43
N ASN A 118 2.34 12.08 45.45
CA ASN A 118 2.24 12.86 46.70
C ASN A 118 0.97 13.70 46.83
N ASN A 119 0.14 13.82 45.79
CA ASN A 119 -1.16 14.49 45.82
C ASN A 119 -2.00 13.94 44.66
N PRO A 120 -2.65 12.77 44.82
CA PRO A 120 -3.56 12.27 43.80
C PRO A 120 -4.68 13.30 43.60
N PRO A 121 -5.12 13.58 42.36
CA PRO A 121 -6.30 14.39 42.12
C PRO A 121 -7.45 13.84 42.96
N HIS A 122 -8.17 14.74 43.64
CA HIS A 122 -9.25 14.44 44.57
C HIS A 122 -10.08 13.23 44.13
N ARG A 123 -10.17 12.19 45.00
CA ARG A 123 -11.04 10.99 44.97
C ARG A 123 -11.83 10.77 43.66
N GLN A 124 -11.15 10.64 42.52
CA GLN A 124 -11.77 10.13 41.31
C GLN A 124 -11.84 8.60 41.43
N ASN A 125 -13.00 8.03 41.15
CA ASN A 125 -13.18 6.58 41.09
C ASN A 125 -12.57 6.07 39.78
N TRP A 126 -11.25 5.88 39.77
CA TRP A 126 -10.52 5.32 38.64
C TRP A 126 -10.94 3.88 38.40
N GLN A 127 -11.32 3.58 37.15
CA GLN A 127 -11.65 2.24 36.68
C GLN A 127 -10.47 1.71 35.85
N SER A 128 -10.14 0.43 35.99
CA SER A 128 -9.15 -0.22 35.11
C SER A 128 -9.67 -0.14 33.67
N ILE A 129 -8.82 0.28 32.73
CA ILE A 129 -9.07 -0.03 31.33
C ILE A 129 -8.56 -1.45 31.17
N ASP A 130 -9.46 -2.42 31.17
CA ASP A 130 -9.11 -3.76 30.74
C ASP A 130 -8.59 -3.63 29.33
N VAL A 131 -7.28 -3.87 29.17
CA VAL A 131 -6.68 -4.03 27.85
C VAL A 131 -7.45 -5.22 27.28
N CYS A 132 -8.42 -4.95 26.39
CA CYS A 132 -8.95 -6.02 25.56
C CYS A 132 -7.69 -6.70 25.03
N PRO A 133 -7.46 -7.99 25.34
CA PRO A 133 -6.36 -8.69 24.69
C PRO A 133 -6.51 -8.34 23.21
N VAL A 134 -5.42 -7.88 22.57
CA VAL A 134 -5.33 -7.84 21.10
C VAL A 134 -6.10 -9.08 20.69
N PRO A 135 -7.25 -8.97 19.98
CA PRO A 135 -8.05 -10.14 19.70
C PRO A 135 -7.04 -11.14 19.19
N SER A 136 -6.75 -12.15 20.02
CA SER A 136 -5.85 -13.22 19.66
C SER A 136 -6.49 -13.66 18.38
N SER A 137 -5.83 -13.41 17.23
CA SER A 137 -6.40 -13.52 15.89
C SER A 137 -7.42 -14.61 16.01
N PRO A 138 -8.74 -14.28 15.93
CA PRO A 138 -9.81 -15.04 16.57
C PRO A 138 -9.42 -16.50 16.50
N GLU A 139 -9.52 -17.26 17.60
CA GLU A 139 -9.50 -18.72 17.49
C GLU A 139 -10.67 -19.06 16.55
N ILE A 140 -10.41 -18.91 15.25
CA ILE A 140 -11.18 -19.32 14.12
C ILE A 140 -11.09 -20.80 14.38
N GLY A 141 -12.13 -21.34 14.99
CA GLY A 141 -12.34 -22.78 15.02
C GLY A 141 -11.98 -23.26 13.63
N SER A 142 -11.19 -24.33 13.56
CA SER A 142 -10.28 -24.78 12.48
C SER A 142 -10.75 -24.72 11.01
N THR A 143 -11.90 -24.14 10.71
CA THR A 143 -12.35 -23.63 9.42
C THR A 143 -11.19 -22.96 8.70
N SER A 144 -10.79 -23.57 7.60
CA SER A 144 -9.76 -23.04 6.73
C SER A 144 -10.18 -21.69 6.14
N THR A 145 -9.20 -20.83 5.84
CA THR A 145 -9.45 -19.57 5.12
C THR A 145 -10.26 -19.80 3.84
N VAL A 146 -10.04 -20.93 3.15
CA VAL A 146 -10.78 -21.33 1.95
C VAL A 146 -12.27 -21.50 2.23
N GLU A 147 -12.62 -22.23 3.30
CA GLU A 147 -14.02 -22.43 3.69
C GLU A 147 -14.71 -21.11 4.05
N LEU A 148 -13.99 -20.19 4.72
CA LEU A 148 -14.49 -18.84 5.01
C LEU A 148 -14.78 -18.06 3.73
N VAL A 149 -13.87 -18.10 2.75
CA VAL A 149 -14.08 -17.45 1.45
C VAL A 149 -15.28 -18.04 0.71
N VAL A 150 -15.37 -19.37 0.61
CA VAL A 150 -16.48 -20.05 -0.07
C VAL A 150 -17.82 -19.76 0.61
N ALA A 151 -17.87 -19.81 1.95
CA ALA A 151 -19.06 -19.49 2.71
C ALA A 151 -19.50 -18.05 2.46
N HIS A 152 -18.57 -17.09 2.54
CA HIS A 152 -18.85 -15.68 2.27
C HIS A 152 -19.39 -15.45 0.86
N LEU A 153 -18.76 -16.03 -0.16
CA LEU A 153 -19.22 -15.89 -1.55
C LEU A 153 -20.61 -16.51 -1.78
N THR A 154 -20.91 -17.62 -1.08
CA THR A 154 -22.20 -18.31 -1.19
C THR A 154 -23.33 -17.54 -0.51
N GLU A 155 -23.06 -16.96 0.67
CA GLU A 155 -24.04 -16.19 1.44
C GLU A 155 -24.25 -14.78 0.88
N THR A 156 -23.24 -14.22 0.21
CA THR A 156 -23.29 -12.87 -0.32
C THR A 156 -24.09 -12.84 -1.62
N ALA A 157 -25.23 -12.15 -1.61
CA ALA A 157 -26.11 -12.03 -2.77
C ALA A 157 -25.56 -11.13 -3.91
N SER A 158 -24.39 -10.51 -3.73
CA SER A 158 -23.84 -9.55 -4.69
C SER A 158 -23.45 -10.23 -6.01
N ARG A 159 -23.55 -9.47 -7.10
CA ARG A 159 -23.23 -9.96 -8.44
C ARG A 159 -21.77 -10.39 -8.55
N SER A 160 -20.85 -9.57 -8.06
CA SER A 160 -19.42 -9.88 -8.06
C SER A 160 -19.10 -11.14 -7.26
N ALA A 161 -19.72 -11.34 -6.09
CA ALA A 161 -19.52 -12.56 -5.30
C ALA A 161 -19.91 -13.83 -6.10
N LYS A 162 -21.05 -13.78 -6.80
CA LYS A 162 -21.49 -14.88 -7.68
C LYS A 162 -20.53 -15.11 -8.85
N SER A 163 -20.01 -14.04 -9.44
CA SER A 163 -19.04 -14.12 -10.54
C SER A 163 -17.73 -14.75 -10.09
N PHE A 164 -17.19 -14.35 -8.93
CA PHE A 164 -16.01 -14.97 -8.33
C PHE A 164 -16.25 -16.43 -7.96
N LEU A 165 -17.38 -16.76 -7.33
CA LEU A 165 -17.72 -18.14 -6.97
C LEU A 165 -17.77 -19.05 -8.19
N LYS A 166 -18.41 -18.59 -9.27
CA LYS A 166 -18.51 -19.34 -10.53
C LYS A 166 -17.17 -19.45 -11.24
N ALA A 167 -16.36 -18.39 -11.22
CA ALA A 167 -15.04 -18.37 -11.87
C ALA A 167 -14.00 -19.24 -11.14
N MET A 168 -14.12 -19.35 -9.81
CA MET A 168 -13.24 -20.14 -8.96
C MET A 168 -13.49 -21.65 -9.06
N HIS A 169 -14.67 -22.07 -9.52
CA HIS A 169 -15.05 -23.48 -9.64
C HIS A 169 -14.02 -24.27 -10.48
N ASP A 170 -13.52 -25.37 -9.94
CA ASP A 170 -12.49 -26.25 -10.53
C ASP A 170 -11.13 -25.59 -10.88
N ARG A 171 -10.81 -24.42 -10.29
CA ARG A 171 -9.51 -23.76 -10.50
C ARG A 171 -8.54 -24.04 -9.34
N PRO A 172 -7.22 -24.12 -9.60
CA PRO A 172 -6.22 -24.19 -8.55
C PRO A 172 -6.27 -22.96 -7.64
N LEU A 173 -5.92 -23.15 -6.36
CA LEU A 173 -5.97 -22.11 -5.34
C LEU A 173 -4.61 -21.96 -4.65
N LEU A 174 -4.08 -20.74 -4.66
CA LEU A 174 -2.88 -20.32 -3.95
C LEU A 174 -3.30 -19.73 -2.61
N VAL A 175 -2.93 -20.37 -1.50
CA VAL A 175 -3.30 -19.91 -0.14
C VAL A 175 -2.07 -19.68 0.73
N GLU A 176 -0.99 -20.40 0.44
CA GLU A 176 0.23 -20.40 1.24
C GLU A 176 1.39 -19.75 0.46
N PRO A 177 2.39 -19.21 1.17
CA PRO A 177 3.63 -18.76 0.56
C PRO A 177 4.27 -19.84 -0.32
N SER A 178 4.71 -19.44 -1.51
CA SER A 178 5.31 -20.32 -2.50
C SER A 178 6.70 -20.76 -2.07
N THR A 179 6.96 -22.07 -2.08
CA THR A 179 8.28 -22.62 -1.75
C THR A 179 9.28 -22.48 -2.89
N GLU A 180 8.78 -22.51 -4.13
CA GLU A 180 9.55 -22.39 -5.37
C GLU A 180 8.82 -21.37 -6.27
N PRO A 181 8.94 -20.05 -6.00
CA PRO A 181 8.28 -19.03 -6.79
C PRO A 181 8.88 -19.00 -8.20
N ASP A 182 8.00 -18.90 -9.19
CA ASP A 182 8.33 -18.67 -10.59
C ASP A 182 8.05 -17.19 -10.91
N VAL A 183 9.01 -16.50 -11.51
CA VAL A 183 8.88 -15.07 -11.85
C VAL A 183 7.79 -14.81 -12.89
N ASP A 184 7.45 -15.83 -13.69
CA ASP A 184 6.45 -15.75 -14.76
C ASP A 184 5.05 -16.16 -14.28
N GLN A 185 4.91 -16.60 -13.01
CA GLN A 185 3.64 -17.01 -12.42
C GLN A 185 3.32 -16.22 -11.13
N PRO A 186 2.04 -16.01 -10.80
CA PRO A 186 1.66 -15.43 -9.53
C PRO A 186 2.11 -16.32 -8.39
N CYS A 187 2.68 -15.70 -7.37
CA CYS A 187 3.13 -16.38 -6.17
C CYS A 187 2.82 -15.56 -4.92
N ILE A 188 2.70 -16.25 -3.79
CA ILE A 188 2.48 -15.62 -2.49
C ILE A 188 3.81 -15.65 -1.73
N PHE A 189 4.13 -14.54 -1.07
CA PHE A 189 5.29 -14.39 -0.20
C PHE A 189 4.86 -14.10 1.22
N SER A 190 5.73 -14.45 2.17
CA SER A 190 5.56 -14.06 3.55
C SER A 190 5.91 -12.58 3.75
N TYR A 191 5.32 -11.97 4.77
CA TYR A 191 5.54 -10.57 5.12
C TYR A 191 7.02 -10.15 5.15
N GLY A 192 7.85 -10.95 5.83
CA GLY A 192 9.26 -10.64 6.09
C GLY A 192 10.14 -10.65 4.84
N GLU A 193 9.68 -11.31 3.77
CA GLU A 193 10.38 -11.30 2.48
C GLU A 193 10.18 -9.99 1.73
N CYS A 194 8.98 -9.39 1.85
CA CYS A 194 8.59 -8.18 1.12
C CYS A 194 8.80 -6.89 1.92
N TRP A 195 8.94 -6.96 3.25
CA TRP A 195 9.03 -5.78 4.11
C TRP A 195 10.22 -5.81 5.06
N ARG A 196 11.04 -4.75 5.01
CA ARG A 196 12.22 -4.56 5.89
C ARG A 196 11.86 -4.11 7.30
N LYS A 197 10.65 -3.60 7.49
CA LYS A 197 10.13 -3.10 8.76
C LYS A 197 8.77 -3.76 8.97
N THR A 198 8.51 -4.28 10.16
CA THR A 198 7.15 -4.65 10.58
C THR A 198 6.28 -3.40 10.64
N LEU A 199 5.27 -3.35 9.79
CA LEU A 199 4.25 -2.32 9.72
C LEU A 199 2.98 -2.84 10.41
N ASN A 200 2.34 -1.98 11.18
CA ASN A 200 1.01 -2.23 11.75
C ASN A 200 -0.04 -1.29 11.12
N CYS A 201 -1.31 -1.47 11.49
CA CYS A 201 -2.42 -0.65 11.01
C CYS A 201 -2.15 0.86 11.14
N VAL A 202 -1.52 1.29 12.23
CA VAL A 202 -1.22 2.70 12.50
C VAL A 202 -0.17 3.24 11.54
N ASP A 203 0.88 2.46 11.23
CA ASP A 203 1.86 2.86 10.21
C ASP A 203 1.18 3.07 8.84
N ILE A 204 0.27 2.15 8.46
CA ILE A 204 -0.46 2.23 7.18
C ILE A 204 -1.40 3.44 7.17
N HIS A 205 -2.23 3.60 8.21
CA HIS A 205 -3.15 4.73 8.33
C HIS A 205 -2.40 6.07 8.34
N ALA A 206 -1.29 6.16 9.09
CA ALA A 206 -0.48 7.37 9.15
C ALA A 206 0.13 7.69 7.78
N ALA A 207 0.55 6.69 7.01
CA ALA A 207 1.06 6.89 5.66
C ALA A 207 -0.04 7.39 4.70
N ILE A 208 -1.23 6.77 4.74
CA ILE A 208 -2.40 7.17 3.95
C ILE A 208 -2.82 8.60 4.27
N LEU A 209 -2.95 8.94 5.56
CA LEU A 209 -3.41 10.28 6.01
C LEU A 209 -2.41 11.39 5.69
N ARG A 210 -1.11 11.07 5.59
CA ARG A 210 -0.04 12.01 5.24
C ARG A 210 0.25 12.07 3.75
N SER A 211 -0.44 11.28 2.93
CA SER A 211 -0.25 11.31 1.48
C SER A 211 -0.62 12.68 0.92
N ASP A 212 0.19 13.17 -0.03
CA ASP A 212 -0.07 14.42 -0.76
C ASP A 212 -1.24 14.29 -1.74
N SER A 213 -1.70 13.06 -2.02
CA SER A 213 -2.86 12.76 -2.86
C SER A 213 -3.82 11.82 -2.12
N LYS A 214 -5.12 11.99 -2.33
CA LYS A 214 -6.15 11.13 -1.75
C LYS A 214 -6.39 9.84 -2.54
N GLY A 215 -5.65 9.62 -3.63
CA GLY A 215 -5.93 8.53 -4.56
C GLY A 215 -7.21 8.80 -5.34
N THR A 216 -7.83 7.75 -5.85
CA THR A 216 -9.04 7.80 -6.67
C THR A 216 -10.16 7.02 -6.02
N VAL A 217 -11.33 7.66 -5.90
CA VAL A 217 -12.51 7.07 -5.23
C VAL A 217 -13.42 6.43 -6.27
N TYR A 218 -13.89 5.23 -5.96
CA TYR A 218 -14.76 4.43 -6.82
C TYR A 218 -15.98 3.92 -6.05
N ARG A 219 -17.00 3.51 -6.79
CA ARG A 219 -18.17 2.81 -6.25
C ARG A 219 -17.99 1.31 -6.47
N THR A 220 -18.46 0.51 -5.53
CA THR A 220 -18.42 -0.95 -5.67
C THR A 220 -19.32 -1.52 -6.76
N ASP A 221 -20.28 -0.73 -7.27
CA ASP A 221 -21.16 -1.09 -8.39
C ASP A 221 -20.78 -0.44 -9.73
N ASP A 222 -19.75 0.40 -9.75
CA ASP A 222 -19.15 1.04 -10.94
C ASP A 222 -17.66 1.28 -10.64
N SER A 223 -16.86 0.23 -10.81
CA SER A 223 -15.42 0.26 -10.53
C SER A 223 -14.59 0.87 -11.67
N HIS A 224 -15.21 1.20 -12.80
CA HIS A 224 -14.50 1.72 -13.97
C HIS A 224 -14.50 3.25 -14.02
N ARG A 225 -15.48 3.90 -13.37
CA ARG A 225 -15.60 5.36 -13.42
C ARG A 225 -15.17 5.98 -12.10
N PRO A 226 -14.07 6.76 -12.10
CA PRO A 226 -13.65 7.46 -10.91
C PRO A 226 -14.66 8.55 -10.56
N ILE A 227 -14.99 8.65 -9.27
CA ILE A 227 -15.88 9.70 -8.77
C ILE A 227 -15.09 11.00 -8.66
N ARG A 228 -15.59 12.06 -9.30
CA ARG A 228 -14.95 13.38 -9.33
C ARG A 228 -15.64 14.44 -8.47
N THR A 229 -16.77 14.10 -7.87
CA THR A 229 -17.59 14.99 -7.01
C THR A 229 -17.53 14.54 -5.57
N ASP A 230 -17.53 15.47 -4.61
CA ASP A 230 -17.55 15.19 -3.17
C ASP A 230 -16.45 14.21 -2.69
N VAL A 231 -15.29 14.24 -3.36
CA VAL A 231 -14.20 13.26 -3.19
C VAL A 231 -13.77 13.13 -1.74
N GLU A 232 -13.61 14.23 -1.00
CA GLU A 232 -13.19 14.20 0.42
C GLU A 232 -14.22 13.50 1.33
N PHE A 233 -15.51 13.76 1.10
CA PHE A 233 -16.59 13.12 1.84
C PHE A 233 -16.63 11.62 1.54
N LEU A 234 -16.60 11.25 0.26
CA LEU A 234 -16.67 9.85 -0.17
C LEU A 234 -15.42 9.06 0.19
N TRP A 235 -14.24 9.69 0.19
CA TRP A 235 -13.01 9.11 0.70
C TRP A 235 -13.13 8.79 2.19
N SER A 236 -13.65 9.72 2.98
CA SER A 236 -13.87 9.53 4.42
C SER A 236 -14.91 8.44 4.68
N LEU A 237 -15.98 8.41 3.87
CA LEU A 237 -17.01 7.37 3.93
C LEU A 237 -16.44 5.99 3.59
N ALA A 238 -15.62 5.88 2.54
CA ALA A 238 -14.95 4.64 2.17
C ALA A 238 -14.07 4.12 3.30
N LEU A 239 -13.33 5.00 3.99
CA LEU A 239 -12.50 4.63 5.14
C LEU A 239 -13.36 4.11 6.30
N LEU A 240 -14.46 4.78 6.61
CA LEU A 240 -15.40 4.35 7.64
C LEU A 240 -16.06 3.01 7.30
N GLN A 241 -16.44 2.79 6.04
CA GLN A 241 -16.99 1.53 5.56
C GLN A 241 -15.96 0.40 5.62
N THR A 242 -14.69 0.72 5.36
CA THR A 242 -13.58 -0.24 5.43
C THR A 242 -13.36 -0.75 6.85
N VAL A 243 -13.30 0.15 7.83
CA VAL A 243 -13.03 -0.21 9.23
C VAL A 243 -14.29 -0.68 9.97
N GLY A 244 -15.45 -0.07 9.70
CA GLY A 244 -16.71 -0.35 10.40
C GLY A 244 -17.56 -1.45 9.77
N GLY A 245 -17.18 -1.93 8.59
CA GLY A 245 -17.96 -2.86 7.78
C GLY A 245 -19.17 -2.21 7.10
N THR A 246 -19.75 -2.91 6.13
CA THR A 246 -20.84 -2.36 5.28
C THR A 246 -22.23 -2.45 5.91
N LYS A 247 -22.44 -3.35 6.89
CA LYS A 247 -23.77 -3.59 7.50
C LYS A 247 -24.38 -2.34 8.16
N ALA A 248 -23.54 -1.38 8.56
CA ALA A 248 -23.96 -0.13 9.17
C ALA A 248 -24.43 0.94 8.16
N PHE A 249 -24.29 0.68 6.85
CA PHE A 249 -24.53 1.68 5.81
C PHE A 249 -25.58 1.20 4.81
N THR A 250 -26.53 2.09 4.47
CA THR A 250 -27.57 1.82 3.46
C THR A 250 -27.15 2.20 2.04
N GLN A 251 -26.05 2.95 1.92
CA GLN A 251 -25.52 3.42 0.64
C GLN A 251 -24.63 2.35 0.00
N VAL A 252 -24.45 2.45 -1.32
CA VAL A 252 -23.48 1.64 -2.04
C VAL A 252 -22.08 1.86 -1.44
N PRO A 253 -21.33 0.79 -1.14
CA PRO A 253 -19.98 0.95 -0.61
C PRO A 253 -19.02 1.61 -1.60
N HIS A 254 -18.07 2.36 -1.07
CA HIS A 254 -17.01 3.05 -1.80
C HIS A 254 -15.65 2.47 -1.44
N PHE A 255 -14.69 2.58 -2.35
CA PHE A 255 -13.31 2.20 -2.12
C PHE A 255 -12.36 3.23 -2.74
N VAL A 256 -11.10 3.19 -2.34
CA VAL A 256 -10.09 4.13 -2.78
C VAL A 256 -8.86 3.38 -3.24
N GLU A 257 -8.32 3.78 -4.39
CA GLU A 257 -7.12 3.19 -4.97
C GLU A 257 -6.04 4.22 -5.26
N ASN A 258 -4.81 3.74 -5.43
CA ASN A 258 -3.67 4.50 -5.91
C ASN A 258 -3.31 5.70 -5.02
N ILE A 259 -3.42 5.55 -3.69
CA ILE A 259 -2.97 6.54 -2.72
C ILE A 259 -1.45 6.44 -2.60
N PRO A 260 -0.64 7.42 -3.03
CA PRO A 260 0.81 7.32 -2.95
C PRO A 260 1.27 7.35 -1.49
N VAL A 261 1.96 6.31 -1.03
CA VAL A 261 2.45 6.17 0.35
C VAL A 261 3.97 6.12 0.38
N LYS A 262 4.59 7.19 -0.12
CA LYS A 262 6.06 7.31 -0.31
C LYS A 262 6.88 7.04 0.96
N THR A 263 6.30 7.29 2.13
CA THR A 263 6.93 6.99 3.43
C THR A 263 7.14 5.50 3.66
N LEU A 264 6.37 4.64 3.00
CA LEU A 264 6.46 3.19 3.07
C LEU A 264 7.38 2.59 2.00
N SER A 265 7.63 3.28 0.87
CA SER A 265 8.46 2.76 -0.23
C SER A 265 9.83 2.26 0.24
N LYS A 266 10.49 3.01 1.15
CA LYS A 266 11.80 2.64 1.71
C LYS A 266 11.80 1.34 2.53
N HIS A 267 10.62 0.90 2.96
CA HIS A 267 10.42 -0.31 3.75
C HIS A 267 10.01 -1.51 2.88
N SER A 268 9.46 -1.26 1.69
CA SER A 268 9.22 -2.32 0.71
C SER A 268 10.54 -2.85 0.14
N GLN A 269 10.54 -4.12 -0.22
CA GLN A 269 11.60 -4.74 -0.98
C GLN A 269 11.04 -5.89 -1.83
N VAL A 270 11.67 -6.11 -2.97
CA VAL A 270 11.41 -7.30 -3.77
C VAL A 270 11.99 -8.53 -3.05
N PRO A 271 11.25 -9.64 -2.93
CA PRO A 271 11.76 -10.92 -2.40
C PRO A 271 13.05 -11.36 -3.10
N GLY A 272 13.99 -11.94 -2.34
CA GLY A 272 15.29 -12.33 -2.87
C GLY A 272 15.21 -13.28 -4.07
N LEU A 273 14.20 -14.15 -4.09
CA LEU A 273 13.95 -15.11 -5.16
C LEU A 273 13.58 -14.43 -6.49
N LEU A 274 13.00 -13.23 -6.46
CA LEU A 274 12.71 -12.42 -7.65
C LEU A 274 13.85 -11.45 -7.99
N ARG A 275 14.77 -11.14 -7.06
CA ARG A 275 15.79 -10.09 -7.23
C ARG A 275 16.81 -10.36 -8.33
N ASN A 276 17.09 -11.62 -8.65
CA ASN A 276 18.10 -11.96 -9.65
C ASN A 276 17.70 -11.50 -11.07
N ASP A 277 16.40 -11.25 -11.29
CA ASP A 277 15.85 -10.85 -12.58
C ASP A 277 15.49 -9.34 -12.64
N ILE A 278 15.63 -8.61 -11.53
CA ILE A 278 15.05 -7.25 -11.41
C ILE A 278 16.13 -6.21 -11.10
N ASN A 279 16.61 -5.54 -12.15
CA ASN A 279 17.57 -4.43 -12.03
C ASN A 279 16.90 -3.06 -11.73
N THR A 280 15.57 -2.97 -11.63
CA THR A 280 14.82 -1.70 -11.64
C THR A 280 13.95 -1.42 -10.40
N ALA A 281 13.81 -2.36 -9.46
CA ALA A 281 12.87 -2.20 -8.34
C ALA A 281 13.34 -1.26 -7.20
N GLN A 282 14.58 -0.76 -7.21
CA GLN A 282 15.10 0.04 -6.09
C GLN A 282 14.38 1.38 -5.90
N GLU A 283 13.57 1.83 -6.86
CA GLU A 283 12.90 3.15 -6.85
C GLU A 283 11.37 3.06 -6.95
N ALA A 284 10.77 1.86 -6.85
CA ALA A 284 9.33 1.70 -6.96
C ALA A 284 8.59 2.46 -5.84
N GLU A 285 7.69 3.38 -6.21
CA GLU A 285 6.84 4.07 -5.25
C GLU A 285 5.73 3.13 -4.76
N ALA A 286 5.54 3.07 -3.44
CA ALA A 286 4.44 2.32 -2.86
C ALA A 286 3.13 3.11 -2.98
N SER A 287 2.05 2.40 -3.30
CA SER A 287 0.68 2.90 -3.28
C SER A 287 -0.17 2.07 -2.32
N ALA A 288 -1.22 2.69 -1.78
CA ALA A 288 -2.18 2.05 -0.90
C ALA A 288 -3.59 2.12 -1.52
N ASN A 289 -4.31 1.02 -1.38
CA ASN A 289 -5.72 0.88 -1.71
C ASN A 289 -6.45 0.46 -0.43
N PHE A 290 -7.69 0.89 -0.26
CA PHE A 290 -8.54 0.39 0.82
C PHE A 290 -9.98 0.26 0.36
N GLY A 291 -10.66 -0.73 0.88
CA GLY A 291 -12.05 -0.98 0.51
C GLY A 291 -12.75 -1.89 1.49
N PRO A 292 -14.08 -1.76 1.60
CA PRO A 292 -14.88 -2.54 2.53
C PRO A 292 -15.09 -3.98 2.06
N THR A 293 -15.63 -4.82 2.95
CA THR A 293 -16.12 -6.15 2.60
C THR A 293 -17.11 -6.09 1.43
N GLY A 294 -16.93 -6.99 0.47
CA GLY A 294 -17.74 -7.08 -0.74
C GLY A 294 -17.30 -6.17 -1.88
N CYS A 295 -16.28 -5.33 -1.67
CA CYS A 295 -15.67 -4.53 -2.72
C CYS A 295 -15.01 -5.42 -3.78
N SER A 296 -15.19 -5.06 -5.05
CA SER A 296 -14.63 -5.79 -6.19
C SER A 296 -13.93 -4.82 -7.14
N VAL A 297 -12.77 -5.22 -7.63
CA VAL A 297 -12.12 -4.61 -8.79
C VAL A 297 -12.20 -5.63 -9.91
N ASP A 298 -12.81 -5.25 -11.02
CA ASP A 298 -13.06 -6.14 -12.15
C ASP A 298 -11.77 -6.51 -12.91
N LEU A 299 -11.85 -7.43 -13.87
CA LEU A 299 -10.70 -7.96 -14.61
C LEU A 299 -9.92 -6.87 -15.35
N HIS A 300 -8.63 -6.71 -15.04
CA HIS A 300 -7.74 -5.71 -15.63
C HIS A 300 -6.28 -6.19 -15.64
N ILE A 301 -5.39 -5.35 -16.19
CA ILE A 301 -3.94 -5.53 -16.22
C ILE A 301 -3.31 -4.24 -15.72
N ASP A 302 -2.29 -4.33 -14.85
CA ASP A 302 -1.56 -3.17 -14.30
C ASP A 302 -0.50 -2.66 -15.28
N PHE A 303 -0.92 -2.31 -16.50
CA PHE A 303 -0.07 -1.78 -17.56
C PHE A 303 1.20 -2.61 -17.82
N GLY A 304 1.12 -3.93 -17.63
CA GLY A 304 2.25 -4.84 -17.83
C GLY A 304 3.40 -4.68 -16.82
N MET A 305 3.18 -4.02 -15.69
CA MET A 305 4.18 -3.94 -14.62
C MET A 305 4.20 -5.23 -13.79
N HIS A 306 5.33 -5.49 -13.13
CA HIS A 306 5.32 -6.38 -11.98
C HIS A 306 4.67 -5.67 -10.80
N VAL A 307 3.94 -6.42 -9.97
CA VAL A 307 3.27 -5.87 -8.78
C VAL A 307 3.52 -6.75 -7.58
N LEU A 308 3.87 -6.14 -6.45
CA LEU A 308 3.76 -6.76 -5.13
C LEU A 308 2.60 -6.09 -4.41
N SER A 309 1.68 -6.88 -3.87
CA SER A 309 0.49 -6.40 -3.17
C SER A 309 0.36 -7.09 -1.83
N THR A 310 0.57 -6.36 -0.74
CA THR A 310 0.46 -6.89 0.64
C THR A 310 -0.84 -6.43 1.25
N VAL A 311 -1.62 -7.37 1.80
CA VAL A 311 -2.82 -7.03 2.56
C VAL A 311 -2.48 -6.83 4.04
N PHE A 312 -3.16 -5.88 4.68
CA PHE A 312 -2.95 -5.51 6.08
C PHE A 312 -4.25 -5.64 6.87
N ASP A 313 -4.10 -5.65 8.19
CA ASP A 313 -5.19 -5.81 9.17
C ASP A 313 -5.92 -7.15 8.99
N SER A 314 -7.23 -7.17 9.20
CA SER A 314 -8.05 -8.37 9.01
C SER A 314 -8.45 -8.59 7.55
N CYS A 315 -7.81 -7.90 6.60
CA CYS A 315 -8.17 -8.02 5.20
C CYS A 315 -7.96 -9.44 4.69
N ILE A 316 -9.00 -9.97 4.04
CA ILE A 316 -8.96 -11.20 3.25
C ILE A 316 -9.34 -10.81 1.83
N LYS A 317 -8.39 -10.91 0.91
CA LYS A 317 -8.59 -10.59 -0.50
C LYS A 317 -8.47 -11.86 -1.35
N LEU A 318 -9.48 -12.07 -2.20
CA LEU A 318 -9.52 -13.09 -3.22
C LEU A 318 -9.09 -12.48 -4.56
N TRP A 319 -8.24 -13.19 -5.28
CA TRP A 319 -7.71 -12.81 -6.58
C TRP A 319 -8.11 -13.85 -7.61
N ALA A 320 -8.72 -13.42 -8.71
CA ALA A 320 -8.86 -14.24 -9.91
C ALA A 320 -7.71 -13.86 -10.84
N LEU A 321 -6.89 -14.82 -11.28
CA LEU A 321 -5.64 -14.57 -12.00
C LEU A 321 -5.61 -15.41 -13.26
N TYR A 322 -5.31 -14.79 -14.40
CA TYR A 322 -5.21 -15.49 -15.68
C TYR A 322 -3.93 -15.09 -16.41
N PRO A 323 -3.20 -16.06 -16.99
CA PRO A 323 -1.97 -15.78 -17.71
C PRO A 323 -2.24 -14.91 -18.95
N PRO A 324 -1.28 -14.07 -19.36
CA PRO A 324 -1.36 -13.24 -20.57
C PRO A 324 -1.17 -14.06 -21.85
N THR A 325 -1.95 -15.13 -22.04
CA THR A 325 -1.93 -15.85 -23.32
C THR A 325 -2.51 -14.95 -24.42
N PRO A 326 -2.07 -15.10 -25.69
CA PRO A 326 -2.63 -14.33 -26.79
C PRO A 326 -4.17 -14.37 -26.83
N SER A 327 -4.77 -15.56 -26.60
CA SER A 327 -6.23 -15.69 -26.56
C SER A 327 -6.88 -14.96 -25.40
N ASN A 328 -6.30 -15.02 -24.18
CA ASN A 328 -6.82 -14.29 -23.02
C ASN A 328 -6.75 -12.77 -23.24
N LEU A 329 -5.65 -12.29 -23.83
CA LEU A 329 -5.48 -10.88 -24.17
C LEU A 329 -6.48 -10.44 -25.24
N ASP A 330 -6.62 -11.19 -26.33
CA ASP A 330 -7.62 -10.91 -27.37
C ASP A 330 -9.03 -10.77 -26.77
N LEU A 331 -9.43 -11.71 -25.90
CA LEU A 331 -10.72 -11.69 -25.21
C LEU A 331 -10.89 -10.47 -24.30
N LEU A 332 -9.85 -10.09 -23.54
CA LEU A 332 -9.92 -8.93 -22.65
C LEU A 332 -10.09 -7.63 -23.45
N PHE A 333 -9.31 -7.46 -24.52
CA PHE A 333 -9.35 -6.25 -25.34
C PHE A 333 -10.63 -6.16 -26.18
N GLU A 334 -11.23 -7.27 -26.60
CA GLU A 334 -12.55 -7.31 -27.28
C GLU A 334 -13.67 -6.68 -26.41
N VAL A 335 -13.57 -6.83 -25.09
CA VAL A 335 -14.52 -6.26 -24.12
C VAL A 335 -13.97 -5.05 -23.38
N SER A 336 -12.88 -4.45 -23.86
CA SER A 336 -12.31 -3.28 -23.19
C SER A 336 -13.32 -2.11 -23.16
N GLY A 337 -13.27 -1.32 -22.09
CA GLY A 337 -14.26 -0.30 -21.77
C GLY A 337 -15.61 -0.82 -21.24
N ARG A 338 -15.85 -2.14 -21.21
CA ARG A 338 -17.05 -2.74 -20.60
C ARG A 338 -16.80 -3.12 -19.15
N GLU A 339 -17.85 -3.16 -18.35
CA GLU A 339 -17.83 -3.65 -16.97
C GLU A 339 -18.13 -5.14 -16.87
N GLN A 340 -17.85 -5.75 -15.72
CA GLN A 340 -18.13 -7.16 -15.40
C GLN A 340 -17.43 -8.12 -16.37
N LYS A 341 -16.21 -7.78 -16.76
CA LYS A 341 -15.35 -8.57 -17.64
C LYS A 341 -15.09 -9.95 -17.07
N LEU A 342 -14.89 -10.09 -15.75
CA LEU A 342 -14.74 -11.41 -15.14
C LEU A 342 -15.98 -12.29 -15.38
N GLU A 343 -17.18 -11.75 -15.16
CA GLU A 343 -18.43 -12.48 -15.39
C GLU A 343 -18.62 -12.88 -16.85
N GLN A 344 -18.22 -12.00 -17.78
CA GLN A 344 -18.32 -12.25 -19.21
C GLN A 344 -17.30 -13.27 -19.72
N LEU A 345 -16.10 -13.28 -19.14
CA LEU A 345 -14.94 -13.97 -19.70
C LEU A 345 -14.49 -15.22 -18.92
N HIS A 346 -14.84 -15.39 -17.64
CA HIS A 346 -14.24 -16.46 -16.81
C HIS A 346 -14.36 -17.88 -17.40
N GLY A 347 -15.43 -18.17 -18.15
CA GLY A 347 -15.64 -19.47 -18.81
C GLY A 347 -14.89 -19.64 -20.14
N LYS A 348 -14.27 -18.58 -20.64
CA LYS A 348 -13.48 -18.55 -21.88
C LYS A 348 -11.98 -18.42 -21.61
N LEU A 349 -11.60 -17.87 -20.45
CA LEU A 349 -10.20 -17.63 -20.10
C LEU A 349 -9.48 -18.94 -19.75
N GLU A 350 -8.30 -19.09 -20.33
CA GLU A 350 -7.42 -20.24 -20.20
C GLU A 350 -6.52 -20.12 -18.96
N GLY A 351 -6.11 -21.25 -18.38
CA GLY A 351 -5.03 -21.29 -17.38
C GLY A 351 -5.28 -20.54 -16.07
N GLY A 352 -6.53 -20.17 -15.77
CA GLY A 352 -6.85 -19.39 -14.59
C GLY A 352 -6.51 -20.09 -13.28
N VAL A 353 -5.97 -19.33 -12.33
CA VAL A 353 -5.72 -19.71 -10.93
C VAL A 353 -6.33 -18.67 -10.01
N PHE A 354 -6.61 -19.06 -8.77
CA PHE A 354 -7.08 -18.13 -7.75
C PHE A 354 -6.06 -18.02 -6.63
N ALA A 355 -6.01 -16.86 -5.98
CA ALA A 355 -5.19 -16.68 -4.78
C ALA A 355 -6.00 -16.07 -3.65
N ILE A 356 -5.72 -16.48 -2.41
CA ILE A 356 -6.25 -15.86 -1.21
C ILE A 356 -5.08 -15.27 -0.44
N THR A 357 -5.11 -13.96 -0.24
CA THR A 357 -4.17 -13.25 0.62
C THR A 357 -4.88 -12.81 1.89
N THR A 358 -4.30 -13.12 3.04
CA THR A 358 -4.73 -12.68 4.38
C THR A 358 -3.72 -11.72 5.00
N GLY A 359 -4.11 -10.96 6.02
CA GLY A 359 -3.26 -10.00 6.72
C GLY A 359 -1.80 -10.43 6.89
N GLY A 360 -0.89 -9.70 6.24
CA GLY A 360 0.56 -9.94 6.25
C GLY A 360 1.10 -10.76 5.07
N THR A 361 0.25 -11.37 4.24
CA THR A 361 0.69 -12.05 3.02
C THR A 361 0.81 -11.07 1.85
N THR A 362 1.76 -11.33 0.97
CA THR A 362 2.03 -10.51 -0.22
C THR A 362 1.85 -11.36 -1.46
N ILE A 363 1.05 -10.93 -2.43
CA ILE A 363 1.01 -11.55 -3.75
C ILE A 363 1.94 -10.80 -4.71
N HIS A 364 2.67 -11.55 -5.52
CA HIS A 364 3.36 -11.05 -6.71
C HIS A 364 2.53 -11.35 -7.95
N LEU A 365 2.38 -10.35 -8.81
CA LEU A 365 1.81 -10.48 -10.14
C LEU A 365 2.89 -10.19 -11.18
N PRO A 366 3.18 -11.14 -12.09
CA PRO A 366 4.06 -10.89 -13.22
C PRO A 366 3.42 -9.97 -14.27
N PRO A 367 4.23 -9.40 -15.18
CA PRO A 367 3.79 -8.55 -16.27
C PRO A 367 2.67 -9.18 -17.09
N GLY A 368 1.62 -8.39 -17.34
CA GLY A 368 0.52 -8.76 -18.23
C GLY A 368 -0.54 -9.67 -17.64
N TRP A 369 -0.33 -10.23 -16.44
CA TRP A 369 -1.32 -11.08 -15.81
C TRP A 369 -2.66 -10.35 -15.60
N LEU A 370 -3.70 -10.94 -16.18
CA LEU A 370 -5.06 -10.44 -16.03
C LEU A 370 -5.53 -10.80 -14.62
N HIS A 371 -6.06 -9.82 -13.91
CA HIS A 371 -6.54 -10.08 -12.57
C HIS A 371 -7.77 -9.28 -12.19
N ALA A 372 -8.57 -9.87 -11.31
CA ALA A 372 -9.69 -9.23 -10.65
C ALA A 372 -9.56 -9.49 -9.15
N THR A 373 -10.02 -8.56 -8.31
CA THR A 373 -9.96 -8.73 -6.86
C THR A 373 -11.30 -8.58 -6.19
N TYR A 374 -11.49 -9.30 -5.09
CA TYR A 374 -12.68 -9.24 -4.25
C TYR A 374 -12.30 -9.25 -2.77
N ASN A 375 -12.77 -8.28 -2.02
CA ASN A 375 -12.55 -8.20 -0.57
C ASN A 375 -13.59 -9.07 0.14
N VAL A 376 -13.17 -10.27 0.56
CA VAL A 376 -13.96 -11.13 1.44
C VAL A 376 -14.08 -10.49 2.82
N GLU A 377 -12.97 -9.92 3.31
CA GLU A 377 -12.96 -9.04 4.46
C GLU A 377 -12.29 -7.71 4.08
N GLY A 378 -12.93 -6.60 4.45
CA GLY A 378 -12.44 -5.26 4.16
C GLY A 378 -11.09 -4.97 4.83
N GLY A 379 -10.36 -4.02 4.28
CA GLY A 379 -9.12 -3.56 4.88
C GLY A 379 -8.24 -2.83 3.87
N PHE A 380 -6.93 -2.93 4.09
CA PHE A 380 -5.92 -2.15 3.37
C PHE A 380 -5.03 -3.07 2.55
N LEU A 381 -4.64 -2.60 1.39
CA LEU A 381 -3.65 -3.20 0.54
C LEU A 381 -2.58 -2.17 0.26
N VAL A 382 -1.32 -2.50 0.51
CA VAL A 382 -0.18 -1.67 0.12
C VAL A 382 0.67 -2.46 -0.84
N GLY A 383 0.92 -1.87 -1.99
CA GLY A 383 1.69 -2.49 -3.04
C GLY A 383 2.76 -1.58 -3.62
N THR A 384 3.65 -2.20 -4.38
CA THR A 384 4.65 -1.53 -5.21
C THR A 384 4.58 -2.15 -6.58
N ALA A 385 4.44 -1.31 -7.61
CA ALA A 385 4.53 -1.72 -9.00
C ALA A 385 5.85 -1.23 -9.59
N TRP A 386 6.49 -2.03 -10.43
CA TRP A 386 7.71 -1.64 -11.12
C TRP A 386 7.79 -2.22 -12.52
N GLU A 387 8.48 -1.48 -13.38
CA GLU A 387 8.81 -1.87 -14.73
C GLU A 387 10.10 -2.68 -14.72
N ASN A 388 10.23 -3.62 -15.64
CA ASN A 388 11.50 -4.30 -15.90
C ASN A 388 11.72 -4.37 -17.42
N TYR A 389 12.86 -3.89 -17.89
CA TYR A 389 13.16 -3.81 -19.32
C TYR A 389 13.29 -5.18 -19.98
N GLN A 390 13.45 -6.25 -19.21
CA GLN A 390 13.44 -7.62 -19.72
C GLN A 390 12.04 -8.02 -20.22
N ASP A 391 10.99 -7.45 -19.65
CA ASP A 391 9.59 -7.70 -19.98
C ASP A 391 9.04 -6.78 -21.08
N LEU A 392 9.95 -6.09 -21.77
CA LEU A 392 9.59 -5.10 -22.77
C LEU A 392 8.72 -5.70 -23.90
N ALA A 393 8.95 -6.96 -24.28
CA ALA A 393 8.10 -7.61 -25.28
C ALA A 393 6.63 -7.70 -24.84
N VAL A 394 6.37 -8.09 -23.59
CA VAL A 394 5.02 -8.18 -23.02
C VAL A 394 4.39 -6.79 -22.93
N LEU A 395 5.15 -5.81 -22.43
CA LEU A 395 4.69 -4.42 -22.32
C LEU A 395 4.33 -3.81 -23.66
N LEU A 396 5.13 -4.06 -24.70
CA LEU A 396 4.88 -3.57 -26.05
C LEU A 396 3.64 -4.24 -26.68
N ASP A 397 3.43 -5.54 -26.48
CA ASP A 397 2.22 -6.23 -26.96
C ASP A 397 0.96 -5.65 -26.30
N LEU A 398 0.98 -5.49 -24.98
CA LEU A 398 -0.14 -4.90 -24.23
C LEU A 398 -0.45 -3.48 -24.68
N PHE A 399 0.59 -2.65 -24.81
CA PHE A 399 0.44 -1.28 -25.28
C PHE A 399 -0.14 -1.22 -26.70
N LEU A 400 0.31 -2.08 -27.61
CA LEU A 400 -0.23 -2.12 -28.97
C LEU A 400 -1.73 -2.41 -28.98
N ARG A 401 -2.14 -3.40 -28.20
CA ARG A 401 -3.54 -3.80 -28.06
C ARG A 401 -4.38 -2.70 -27.43
N GLU A 402 -3.85 -2.02 -26.42
CA GLU A 402 -4.50 -0.89 -25.79
C GLU A 402 -4.61 0.32 -26.73
N ALA A 403 -3.55 0.63 -27.47
CA ALA A 403 -3.55 1.72 -28.44
C ALA A 403 -4.51 1.46 -29.62
N ASP A 404 -4.70 0.20 -30.01
CA ASP A 404 -5.68 -0.18 -31.04
C ASP A 404 -7.12 -0.11 -30.51
N ALA A 405 -7.36 -0.61 -29.29
CA ALA A 405 -8.69 -0.67 -28.71
C ALA A 405 -9.18 0.68 -28.14
N HIS A 406 -8.32 1.41 -27.42
CA HIS A 406 -8.62 2.64 -26.67
C HIS A 406 -7.40 3.58 -26.69
N PRO A 407 -7.10 4.24 -27.83
CA PRO A 407 -5.91 5.09 -27.98
C PRO A 407 -5.82 6.25 -26.98
N GLU A 408 -6.94 6.62 -26.36
CA GLU A 408 -7.01 7.62 -25.30
C GLU A 408 -6.48 7.18 -23.95
N ASP A 409 -6.55 5.89 -23.66
CA ASP A 409 -6.19 5.31 -22.36
C ASP A 409 -4.78 4.71 -22.38
N ALA A 410 -4.21 4.47 -23.57
CA ALA A 410 -2.88 3.92 -23.73
C ALA A 410 -1.78 4.74 -23.02
N GLU A 411 -1.01 4.08 -22.15
CA GLU A 411 0.06 4.71 -21.36
C GLU A 411 1.39 4.84 -22.11
N TYR A 412 1.36 5.68 -23.15
CA TYR A 412 2.51 6.09 -23.96
C TYR A 412 3.76 6.37 -23.10
N SER A 413 3.62 7.16 -22.03
CA SER A 413 4.76 7.63 -21.23
C SER A 413 5.59 6.50 -20.60
N MET A 414 4.91 5.41 -20.23
CA MET A 414 5.52 4.21 -19.67
C MET A 414 6.39 3.51 -20.72
N VAL A 415 5.83 3.31 -21.93
CA VAL A 415 6.52 2.67 -23.04
C VAL A 415 7.79 3.42 -23.44
N ILE A 416 7.77 4.76 -23.48
CA ILE A 416 8.99 5.55 -23.71
C ILE A 416 10.03 5.22 -22.66
N ARG A 417 9.66 5.38 -21.39
CA ARG A 417 10.59 5.28 -20.26
C ARG A 417 11.28 3.93 -20.27
N ILE A 418 10.54 2.85 -20.53
CA ILE A 418 11.13 1.52 -20.56
C ILE A 418 11.99 1.27 -21.81
N CYS A 419 11.60 1.80 -22.99
CA CYS A 419 12.44 1.75 -24.18
C CYS A 419 13.77 2.48 -23.93
N GLU A 420 13.73 3.67 -23.32
CA GLU A 420 14.93 4.43 -22.97
C GLU A 420 15.84 3.68 -22.00
N LYS A 421 15.27 3.03 -20.96
CA LYS A 421 16.04 2.18 -20.05
C LYS A 421 16.64 0.96 -20.76
N ALA A 422 15.88 0.29 -21.62
CA ALA A 422 16.37 -0.87 -22.38
C ALA A 422 17.58 -0.50 -23.25
N ILE A 423 17.52 0.67 -23.90
CA ILE A 423 18.64 1.26 -24.64
C ILE A 423 19.82 1.50 -23.69
N GLU A 424 19.62 2.23 -22.58
CA GLU A 424 20.69 2.58 -21.63
C GLU A 424 21.44 1.34 -21.09
N HIS A 425 20.74 0.22 -20.94
CA HIS A 425 21.30 -1.05 -20.48
C HIS A 425 21.86 -1.94 -21.61
N ASN A 426 21.94 -1.46 -22.86
CA ASN A 426 22.42 -2.18 -24.04
C ASN A 426 21.71 -3.54 -24.25
N VAL A 427 20.41 -3.61 -23.98
CA VAL A 427 19.60 -4.75 -24.40
C VAL A 427 19.73 -4.88 -25.91
N GLN A 428 20.11 -6.07 -26.40
CA GLN A 428 20.54 -6.29 -27.78
C GLN A 428 19.59 -5.60 -28.78
N PRO A 429 20.06 -4.57 -29.53
CA PRO A 429 19.21 -3.69 -30.32
C PRO A 429 18.36 -4.43 -31.36
N ASN A 430 18.85 -5.57 -31.86
CA ASN A 430 18.21 -6.28 -32.96
C ASN A 430 16.85 -6.87 -32.60
N GLY A 431 16.70 -7.44 -31.39
CA GLY A 431 15.41 -7.94 -30.92
C GLY A 431 14.46 -6.78 -30.59
N LEU A 432 14.98 -5.77 -29.90
CA LEU A 432 14.24 -4.58 -29.50
C LEU A 432 13.66 -3.80 -30.70
N LEU A 433 14.46 -3.58 -31.74
CA LEU A 433 14.04 -2.87 -32.94
C LEU A 433 13.05 -3.67 -33.79
N GLN A 434 13.15 -5.01 -33.79
CA GLN A 434 12.13 -5.86 -34.42
C GLN A 434 10.78 -5.73 -33.70
N THR A 435 10.77 -5.57 -32.38
CA THR A 435 9.54 -5.38 -31.60
C THR A 435 9.01 -3.94 -31.70
N ILE A 436 9.88 -2.93 -31.68
CA ILE A 436 9.49 -1.52 -31.73
C ILE A 436 9.05 -1.09 -33.14
N CYS A 437 9.58 -1.69 -34.22
CA CYS A 437 9.28 -1.23 -35.58
C CYS A 437 7.77 -1.30 -35.95
N PRO A 438 7.05 -2.40 -35.72
CA PRO A 438 5.59 -2.43 -35.91
C PRO A 438 4.87 -1.43 -35.00
N LEU A 439 5.38 -1.25 -33.77
CA LEU A 439 4.90 -0.28 -32.81
C LEU A 439 5.00 1.14 -33.33
N TRP A 440 6.07 1.47 -34.04
CA TRP A 440 6.26 2.78 -34.63
C TRP A 440 5.21 3.09 -35.68
N GLU A 441 4.87 2.13 -36.54
CA GLU A 441 3.78 2.32 -37.51
C GLU A 441 2.42 2.49 -36.82
N ALA A 442 2.16 1.72 -35.76
CA ALA A 442 0.93 1.84 -34.98
C ALA A 442 0.85 3.19 -34.23
N ILE A 443 1.91 3.58 -33.50
CA ILE A 443 2.03 4.87 -32.82
C ILE A 443 1.85 5.98 -33.83
N THR A 444 2.58 5.99 -34.95
CA THR A 444 2.48 7.07 -35.93
C THR A 444 1.09 7.16 -36.57
N LYS A 445 0.39 6.04 -36.81
CA LYS A 445 -1.01 6.04 -37.27
C LYS A 445 -1.96 6.64 -36.25
N VAL A 446 -1.83 6.30 -34.97
CA VAL A 446 -2.66 6.83 -33.88
C VAL A 446 -2.37 8.32 -33.64
N ASP A 447 -1.08 8.70 -33.70
CA ASP A 447 -0.57 10.06 -33.42
C ASP A 447 -0.94 11.08 -34.52
N CYS A 448 -1.18 10.64 -35.76
CA CYS A 448 -1.68 11.53 -36.85
C CYS A 448 -3.02 12.22 -36.54
N THR A 449 -3.75 11.78 -35.50
CA THR A 449 -5.05 12.35 -35.12
C THR A 449 -5.00 13.36 -33.96
N ARG A 450 -3.87 13.49 -33.25
CA ARG A 450 -3.76 14.31 -32.02
C ARG A 450 -2.77 15.48 -32.16
N LYS A 451 -3.20 16.70 -31.82
CA LYS A 451 -2.40 17.95 -31.86
C LYS A 451 -1.33 18.10 -30.75
N LYS A 452 -0.92 17.03 -30.04
CA LYS A 452 0.11 17.11 -28.98
C LYS A 452 1.43 16.52 -29.50
N GLN A 453 2.12 17.32 -30.31
CA GLN A 453 3.04 16.87 -31.36
C GLN A 453 4.51 16.59 -30.98
N ASP A 454 5.05 16.95 -29.81
CA ASP A 454 6.50 17.26 -29.80
C ASP A 454 7.46 16.36 -29.02
N ARG A 455 7.04 15.26 -28.36
CA ARG A 455 7.99 14.57 -27.44
C ARG A 455 8.10 13.06 -27.56
N PHE A 456 7.12 12.37 -28.12
CA PHE A 456 7.09 10.90 -28.06
C PHE A 456 8.22 10.21 -28.83
N PRO A 457 8.50 10.56 -30.10
CA PRO A 457 9.37 9.73 -30.91
C PRO A 457 10.85 10.14 -30.86
N THR A 458 11.16 11.41 -30.59
CA THR A 458 12.49 11.96 -30.90
C THR A 458 13.60 11.58 -29.91
N SER A 459 13.30 11.42 -28.61
CA SER A 459 14.34 11.11 -27.61
C SER A 459 14.82 9.66 -27.70
N VAL A 460 13.87 8.71 -27.71
CA VAL A 460 14.12 7.27 -27.90
C VAL A 460 14.84 7.04 -29.22
N TRP A 461 14.36 7.68 -30.29
CA TRP A 461 14.95 7.55 -31.62
C TRP A 461 16.39 8.06 -31.68
N ARG A 462 16.64 9.25 -31.11
CA ARG A 462 18.00 9.82 -31.06
C ARG A 462 18.96 8.93 -30.28
N LYS A 463 18.50 8.31 -29.18
CA LYS A 463 19.28 7.34 -28.40
C LYS A 463 19.62 6.09 -29.23
N PHE A 464 18.67 5.57 -30.02
CA PHE A 464 18.93 4.47 -30.95
C PHE A 464 19.92 4.85 -32.07
N GLU A 465 19.74 6.00 -32.72
CA GLU A 465 20.66 6.48 -33.77
C GLU A 465 22.10 6.64 -33.23
N GLN A 466 22.24 7.13 -31.99
CA GLN A 466 23.51 7.23 -31.30
C GLN A 466 24.14 5.86 -31.04
N GLN A 467 23.38 4.87 -30.54
CA GLN A 467 23.87 3.50 -30.34
C GLN A 467 24.25 2.80 -31.63
N ALA A 468 23.53 3.06 -32.72
CA ALA A 468 23.83 2.53 -34.04
C ALA A 468 25.09 3.16 -34.70
N GLY A 469 25.75 4.10 -34.01
CA GLY A 469 27.00 4.73 -34.45
C GLY A 469 26.85 5.64 -35.66
N GLY A 470 25.67 6.22 -35.88
CA GLY A 470 25.41 7.21 -36.94
C GLY A 470 25.58 6.72 -38.38
N LYS A 471 25.78 5.41 -38.60
CA LYS A 471 25.74 4.81 -39.94
C LYS A 471 24.29 4.76 -40.41
N LYS A 472 24.06 4.61 -41.73
CA LYS A 472 22.75 4.23 -42.33
C LYS A 472 22.30 2.87 -41.79
N ALA A 473 21.99 2.81 -40.51
CA ALA A 473 21.47 1.63 -39.90
C ALA A 473 20.08 1.43 -40.50
N LYS A 474 19.83 0.21 -40.92
CA LYS A 474 18.52 -0.19 -41.40
C LYS A 474 17.78 -0.77 -40.21
N CYS A 475 16.50 -0.49 -40.13
CA CYS A 475 15.66 -1.17 -39.17
C CYS A 475 15.75 -2.68 -39.43
N PRO A 476 16.12 -3.51 -38.44
CA PRO A 476 16.23 -4.96 -38.62
C PRO A 476 14.87 -5.66 -38.85
N GLY A 477 13.74 -4.98 -38.59
CA GLY A 477 12.40 -5.49 -38.88
C GLY A 477 11.97 -5.26 -40.34
N CYS A 478 12.00 -4.00 -40.80
CA CYS A 478 11.50 -3.64 -42.13
C CYS A 478 12.59 -3.42 -43.20
N ASN A 479 13.88 -3.50 -42.81
CA ASN A 479 15.05 -3.24 -43.65
C ASN A 479 15.07 -1.85 -44.32
N GLN A 480 14.23 -0.91 -43.85
CA GLN A 480 14.24 0.47 -44.31
C GLN A 480 15.35 1.25 -43.59
N ASP A 481 15.94 2.20 -44.30
CA ASP A 481 16.93 3.12 -43.74
C ASP A 481 16.26 3.94 -42.62
N PHE A 482 16.87 4.02 -41.43
CA PHE A 482 16.30 4.79 -40.32
C PHE A 482 16.03 6.25 -40.71
N SER A 483 16.79 6.81 -41.65
CA SER A 483 16.54 8.16 -42.17
C SER A 483 15.18 8.34 -42.88
N LEU A 484 14.56 7.26 -43.38
CA LEU A 484 13.26 7.29 -44.06
C LEU A 484 12.06 7.26 -43.11
N HIS A 485 12.26 6.85 -41.85
CA HIS A 485 11.23 6.87 -40.81
C HIS A 485 11.15 8.19 -40.03
N LYS A 486 12.01 9.17 -40.35
CA LYS A 486 11.88 10.53 -39.80
C LYS A 486 10.50 11.08 -40.17
N PRO A 487 9.66 11.47 -39.20
CA PRO A 487 8.42 12.17 -39.51
C PRO A 487 8.74 13.38 -40.40
N SER A 488 8.07 13.49 -41.55
CA SER A 488 8.24 14.60 -42.51
C SER A 488 7.92 15.99 -41.92
N VAL A 489 7.48 16.04 -40.67
CA VAL A 489 7.14 17.25 -39.89
C VAL A 489 8.39 17.92 -39.28
N LEU A 490 9.57 17.28 -39.32
CA LEU A 490 10.80 17.83 -38.71
C LEU A 490 11.57 18.86 -39.55
N THR A 491 11.10 19.21 -40.75
CA THR A 491 11.81 20.14 -41.66
C THR A 491 11.29 21.57 -41.65
N GLU A 492 10.24 21.90 -40.88
CA GLU A 492 9.71 23.27 -40.79
C GLU A 492 9.39 23.69 -39.35
N ILE A 493 10.40 23.72 -38.47
CA ILE A 493 10.44 24.58 -37.25
C ILE A 493 11.86 25.10 -37.04
#